data_AF-A0A8D9ERL0-F1
#
_entry.id   AF-A0A8D9ERL0-F1
#
_cell.length_a   1.000
_cell.length_b   1.000
_cell.length_c   1.000
_cell.angle_alpha   90.00
_cell.angle_beta   90.00
_cell.angle_gamma   90.00
#
_symmetry.space_group_name_H-M   'P 1'
#
loop_
_entity.id
_entity.type
_entity.pdbx_description
1 polymer ?
#
loop_
_entity_poly.entity_id
_entity_poly.type
_entity_poly.pdbx_seq_one_letter_code
_entity_poly.pdbx_strand_id
1 'polypeptide(L)'
;MLKLCVVLCAAVSLGHGLEKLQQVFQWQALDYEYPTEEMRQYAKFHKDFIPENNLPVGIELWQNKLFVTVPRWEDGVPSTLNYIPVDSATTMSPNLIPYPSWEANQVPSQAQDQCDTLTTTYRIKADSCDRLWVLDSGTVGIGNTTKQICPYAIHVFDLKTDQRIRKYQFRPEDIKEGTFIANIAIDVGKSCEDTFLYASDELAYGLLSYSWELNTSWRASHGFFFPDPLLGEFNIAGLTFHWFPEGIFGITLTPPEADGFKNLLFQPIASNSEFAVSTRVLRNKTLAESVELSYNQYVKIGDRGLDGHLSAHVMDHNGILFFNLIDRNAVGCWNSLNPYRPEYIGHVDMDNEALIFPSDVKVVGDDLWVISDRMPIHLESEAGLNFNDVNFRIFTVPIRNAVRGTVCDGPLSETNYQTPRSVAQSYHVDNNLLYSTHQSYKPYYGQQDVAPKNFFSKKIFVRPEFPSYVTDPQASPFTPSNQLPGAVPSYSPSGHTWSYNKFNYNN
;
A
#
# COMPACT_ATOMS: atom_id res chain seq x y z
N MET A 1 -39.09 16.27 -61.71
CA MET A 1 -37.69 16.38 -61.26
C MET A 1 -37.64 17.53 -60.27
N LEU A 2 -37.21 17.45 -59.01
CA LEU A 2 -36.50 16.46 -58.21
C LEU A 2 -36.89 16.81 -56.74
N LYS A 3 -37.43 15.88 -55.94
CA LYS A 3 -37.65 16.11 -54.50
C LYS A 3 -36.33 15.84 -53.78
N LEU A 4 -35.76 16.86 -53.14
CA LEU A 4 -34.54 16.75 -52.34
C LEU A 4 -34.95 16.33 -50.91
N CYS A 5 -34.76 15.05 -50.58
CA CYS A 5 -34.81 14.56 -49.20
C CYS A 5 -33.45 14.84 -48.55
N VAL A 6 -33.43 15.71 -47.54
CA VAL A 6 -32.29 15.85 -46.63
C VAL A 6 -32.51 14.86 -45.49
N VAL A 7 -31.70 13.80 -45.47
CA VAL A 7 -31.62 12.85 -44.36
C VAL A 7 -30.64 13.42 -43.35
N LEU A 8 -31.14 13.85 -42.18
CA LEU A 8 -30.32 14.17 -41.02
C LEU A 8 -29.94 12.86 -40.33
N CYS A 9 -28.70 12.40 -40.50
CA CYS A 9 -28.15 11.34 -39.67
C CYS A 9 -27.79 11.93 -38.30
N ALA A 10 -28.61 11.69 -37.29
CA ALA A 10 -28.21 11.89 -35.90
C ALA A 10 -27.19 10.81 -35.53
N ALA A 11 -25.91 11.20 -35.44
CA ALA A 11 -24.89 10.37 -34.83
C ALA A 11 -25.17 10.33 -33.32
N VAL A 12 -25.86 9.27 -32.86
CA VAL A 12 -25.89 8.94 -31.44
C VAL A 12 -24.53 8.36 -31.11
N SER A 13 -23.63 9.20 -30.61
CA SER A 13 -22.43 8.74 -29.92
C SER A 13 -22.87 8.01 -28.65
N LEU A 14 -22.99 6.69 -28.73
CA LEU A 14 -22.96 5.84 -27.54
C LEU A 14 -21.54 5.92 -26.97
N GLY A 15 -21.28 7.01 -26.25
CA GLY A 15 -20.14 7.10 -25.36
C GLY A 15 -20.31 5.96 -24.35
N HIS A 16 -19.57 4.88 -24.56
CA HIS A 16 -19.35 3.92 -23.50
C HIS A 16 -18.48 4.67 -22.51
N GLY A 17 -19.10 5.28 -21.49
CA GLY A 17 -18.35 5.77 -20.35
C GLY A 17 -17.48 4.61 -19.87
N LEU A 18 -16.17 4.84 -19.70
CA LEU A 18 -15.35 3.91 -18.92
C LEU A 18 -16.13 3.61 -17.65
N GLU A 19 -16.37 2.33 -17.35
CA GLU A 19 -16.99 1.97 -16.08
C GLU A 19 -16.02 2.36 -14.97
N LYS A 20 -16.39 3.45 -14.30
CA LYS A 20 -15.71 4.04 -13.15
C LYS A 20 -15.71 3.10 -11.95
N LEU A 21 -14.87 3.40 -10.97
CA LEU A 21 -14.90 2.75 -9.65
C LEU A 21 -16.32 2.80 -9.07
N GLN A 22 -16.86 1.64 -8.70
CA GLN A 22 -18.21 1.54 -8.15
C GLN A 22 -18.16 1.72 -6.64
N GLN A 23 -18.78 2.79 -6.13
CA GLN A 23 -18.86 3.02 -4.69
C GLN A 23 -19.79 2.00 -4.04
N VAL A 24 -19.27 1.27 -3.05
CA VAL A 24 -20.02 0.25 -2.30
C VAL A 24 -20.34 0.71 -0.89
N PHE A 25 -19.43 1.47 -0.26
CA PHE A 25 -19.66 2.05 1.06
C PHE A 25 -19.21 3.51 1.13
N GLN A 26 -19.83 4.27 2.03
CA GLN A 26 -19.55 5.67 2.27
C GLN A 26 -19.93 6.07 3.69
N TRP A 27 -19.21 7.03 4.27
CA TRP A 27 -19.50 7.56 5.60
C TRP A 27 -19.25 9.07 5.67
N GLN A 28 -20.14 9.78 6.37
CA GLN A 28 -19.85 11.13 6.85
C GLN A 28 -18.94 11.04 8.07
N ALA A 29 -19.36 10.26 9.06
CA ALA A 29 -18.56 9.82 10.21
C ALA A 29 -18.68 8.30 10.34
N LEU A 30 -17.65 7.66 10.90
CA LEU A 30 -17.72 6.25 11.26
C LEU A 30 -18.60 6.04 12.50
N ASP A 31 -19.18 4.85 12.59
CA ASP A 31 -19.90 4.37 13.77
C ASP A 31 -19.60 2.89 13.99
N TYR A 32 -19.91 2.38 15.18
CA TYR A 32 -19.53 1.04 15.62
C TYR A 32 -20.74 0.25 16.12
N GLU A 33 -20.72 -1.06 15.91
CA GLU A 33 -21.79 -1.96 16.31
C GLU A 33 -21.72 -2.27 17.81
N TYR A 34 -22.10 -1.28 18.63
CA TYR A 34 -22.20 -1.43 20.07
C TYR A 34 -23.30 -2.44 20.43
N PRO A 35 -23.13 -3.23 21.52
CA PRO A 35 -24.15 -4.20 21.93
C PRO A 35 -25.52 -3.57 22.23
N THR A 36 -25.54 -2.33 22.74
CA THR A 36 -26.75 -1.56 22.97
C THR A 36 -26.54 -0.07 22.70
N GLU A 37 -27.61 0.65 22.40
CA GLU A 37 -27.55 2.11 22.23
C GLU A 37 -27.13 2.82 23.52
N GLU A 38 -27.50 2.30 24.69
CA GLU A 38 -27.06 2.87 25.98
C GLU A 38 -25.53 2.80 26.13
N MET A 39 -24.89 1.70 25.72
CA MET A 39 -23.44 1.57 25.74
C MET A 39 -22.77 2.53 24.77
N ARG A 40 -23.36 2.70 23.57
CA ARG A 40 -22.89 3.68 22.59
C ARG A 40 -22.98 5.11 23.15
N GLN A 41 -24.10 5.50 23.74
CA GLN A 41 -24.27 6.82 24.34
C GLN A 41 -23.35 7.02 25.54
N TYR A 42 -23.13 5.99 26.35
CA TYR A 42 -22.18 6.02 27.45
C TYR A 42 -20.74 6.26 26.97
N ALA A 43 -20.31 5.56 25.90
CA ALA A 43 -19.00 5.76 25.29
C ALA A 43 -18.83 7.18 24.72
N LYS A 44 -19.87 7.72 24.08
CA LYS A 44 -19.88 9.12 23.62
C LYS A 44 -19.79 10.12 24.77
N PHE A 45 -20.53 9.88 25.85
CA PHE A 45 -20.52 10.75 27.02
C PHE A 45 -19.15 10.76 27.73
N HIS A 46 -18.49 9.61 27.83
CA HIS A 46 -17.16 9.47 28.44
C HIS A 46 -16.01 9.78 27.49
N LYS A 47 -16.30 10.08 26.22
CA LYS A 47 -15.32 10.34 25.15
C LYS A 47 -14.46 9.12 24.79
N ASP A 48 -14.91 7.91 25.16
CA ASP A 48 -14.36 6.66 24.64
C ASP A 48 -14.73 6.46 23.16
N PHE A 49 -15.74 7.20 22.67
CA PHE A 49 -16.10 7.30 21.27
C PHE A 49 -16.38 8.75 20.86
N ILE A 50 -15.54 9.29 19.96
CA ILE A 50 -15.70 10.61 19.34
C ILE A 50 -15.75 10.39 17.82
N PRO A 51 -16.94 10.34 17.19
CA PRO A 51 -17.07 10.03 15.75
C PRO A 51 -16.14 10.84 14.84
N GLU A 52 -15.87 12.09 15.20
CA GLU A 52 -15.06 13.03 14.44
C GLU A 52 -13.56 12.66 14.37
N ASN A 53 -13.10 11.86 15.33
CA ASN A 53 -11.70 11.45 15.48
C ASN A 53 -11.39 10.09 14.81
N ASN A 54 -12.38 9.49 14.14
CA ASN A 54 -12.28 8.14 13.59
C ASN A 54 -12.09 8.21 12.07
N LEU A 55 -10.82 8.12 11.61
CA LEU A 55 -10.46 8.08 10.20
C LEU A 55 -9.99 6.68 9.79
N PRO A 56 -10.66 6.02 8.81
CA PRO A 56 -10.22 4.72 8.30
C PRO A 56 -9.10 4.87 7.26
N VAL A 57 -8.04 4.06 7.35
CA VAL A 57 -6.85 4.21 6.48
C VAL A 57 -6.49 2.97 5.64
N GLY A 58 -7.06 1.82 5.96
CA GLY A 58 -6.65 0.54 5.37
C GLY A 58 -7.80 -0.43 5.29
N ILE A 59 -7.76 -1.27 4.25
CA ILE A 59 -8.77 -2.30 4.03
C ILE A 59 -8.12 -3.63 3.68
N GLU A 60 -8.83 -4.73 3.91
CA GLU A 60 -8.50 -6.02 3.34
C GLU A 60 -9.76 -6.85 3.23
N LEU A 61 -9.87 -7.70 2.22
CA LEU A 61 -11.06 -8.52 2.01
C LEU A 61 -10.69 -10.01 2.08
N TRP A 62 -11.39 -10.73 2.94
CA TRP A 62 -11.36 -12.19 2.96
C TRP A 62 -12.79 -12.72 2.97
N GLN A 63 -13.15 -13.45 1.91
CA GLN A 63 -14.52 -13.91 1.69
C GLN A 63 -15.51 -12.73 1.78
N ASN A 64 -16.44 -12.76 2.73
CA ASN A 64 -17.43 -11.72 2.96
C ASN A 64 -17.01 -10.72 4.06
N LYS A 65 -15.82 -10.85 4.67
CA LYS A 65 -15.32 -9.92 5.70
C LYS A 65 -14.42 -8.87 5.05
N LEU A 66 -14.94 -7.65 4.93
CA LEU A 66 -14.14 -6.48 4.57
C LEU A 66 -13.59 -5.85 5.85
N PHE A 67 -12.33 -6.12 6.14
CA PHE A 67 -11.63 -5.50 7.25
C PHE A 67 -11.36 -4.02 6.98
N VAL A 68 -11.46 -3.21 8.02
CA VAL A 68 -11.22 -1.77 8.00
C VAL A 68 -10.40 -1.38 9.23
N THR A 69 -9.30 -0.68 9.02
CA THR A 69 -8.42 -0.21 10.10
C THR A 69 -8.66 1.26 10.40
N VAL A 70 -8.70 1.61 11.68
CA VAL A 70 -8.89 2.98 12.19
C VAL A 70 -7.77 3.26 13.19
N PRO A 71 -6.70 3.98 12.82
CA PRO A 71 -5.58 4.25 13.71
C PRO A 71 -6.00 5.11 14.90
N ARG A 72 -5.40 4.92 16.08
CA ARG A 72 -5.70 5.76 17.26
C ARG A 72 -4.84 7.01 17.28
N TRP A 73 -4.95 7.83 16.25
CA TRP A 73 -4.25 9.12 16.16
C TRP A 73 -4.79 10.15 17.15
N GLU A 74 -6.07 10.04 17.49
CA GLU A 74 -6.76 10.87 18.46
C GLU A 74 -7.54 10.01 19.47
N ASP A 75 -7.95 10.63 20.58
CA ASP A 75 -8.82 9.99 21.57
C ASP A 75 -10.19 9.65 20.98
N GLY A 76 -10.90 8.71 21.59
CA GLY A 76 -12.27 8.37 21.17
C GLY A 76 -12.34 7.46 19.94
N VAL A 77 -11.28 6.70 19.66
CA VAL A 77 -11.29 5.57 18.70
C VAL A 77 -11.55 4.27 19.47
N PRO A 78 -12.77 3.69 19.40
CA PRO A 78 -13.14 2.55 20.22
C PRO A 78 -12.39 1.28 19.84
N SER A 79 -12.20 1.06 18.54
CA SER A 79 -11.61 -0.16 17.98
C SER A 79 -10.79 0.14 16.74
N THR A 80 -9.54 -0.35 16.72
CA THR A 80 -8.59 -0.07 15.63
C THR A 80 -8.66 -1.06 14.49
N LEU A 81 -9.07 -2.30 14.77
CA LEU A 81 -9.28 -3.33 13.75
C LEU A 81 -10.73 -3.76 13.73
N ASN A 82 -11.37 -3.59 12.58
CA ASN A 82 -12.81 -3.82 12.42
C ASN A 82 -13.08 -4.59 11.15
N TYR A 83 -14.33 -5.04 10.96
CA TYR A 83 -14.79 -5.56 9.69
C TYR A 83 -16.26 -5.20 9.41
N ILE A 84 -16.63 -5.33 8.14
CA ILE A 84 -17.98 -5.22 7.60
C ILE A 84 -18.31 -6.54 6.90
N PRO A 85 -19.43 -7.20 7.24
CA PRO A 85 -19.91 -8.36 6.50
C PRO A 85 -20.63 -7.92 5.21
N VAL A 86 -19.91 -7.96 4.08
CA VAL A 86 -20.31 -7.36 2.80
C VAL A 86 -21.69 -7.84 2.34
N ASP A 87 -21.94 -9.15 2.38
CA ASP A 87 -23.19 -9.75 1.89
C ASP A 87 -24.42 -9.40 2.73
N SER A 88 -24.23 -8.97 3.98
CA SER A 88 -25.32 -8.62 4.90
C SER A 88 -25.45 -7.12 5.14
N ALA A 89 -24.62 -6.30 4.51
CA ALA A 89 -24.71 -4.85 4.64
C ALA A 89 -26.01 -4.35 4.00
N THR A 90 -26.87 -3.73 4.80
CA THR A 90 -28.18 -3.22 4.35
C THR A 90 -28.16 -1.74 3.99
N THR A 91 -27.06 -1.04 4.33
CA THR A 91 -26.86 0.38 4.05
C THR A 91 -25.48 0.57 3.42
N MET A 92 -25.28 1.72 2.77
CA MET A 92 -23.95 2.12 2.30
C MET A 92 -23.05 2.63 3.44
N SER A 93 -23.58 2.81 4.65
CA SER A 93 -22.84 3.33 5.81
C SER A 93 -22.97 2.34 6.98
N PRO A 94 -22.54 1.07 6.83
CA PRO A 94 -22.67 0.09 7.89
C PRO A 94 -21.79 0.47 9.09
N ASN A 95 -22.24 0.08 10.27
CA ASN A 95 -21.44 0.17 11.48
C ASN A 95 -20.25 -0.80 11.40
N LEU A 96 -19.12 -0.38 11.96
CA LEU A 96 -17.92 -1.20 12.06
C LEU A 96 -18.05 -2.20 13.21
N ILE A 97 -17.71 -3.47 12.94
CA ILE A 97 -17.70 -4.52 13.96
C ILE A 97 -16.25 -4.76 14.41
N PRO A 98 -15.91 -4.59 15.70
CA PRO A 98 -14.55 -4.86 16.19
C PRO A 98 -14.10 -6.30 15.96
N TYR A 99 -12.86 -6.46 15.49
CA TYR A 99 -12.28 -7.76 15.20
C TYR A 99 -11.02 -8.03 16.04
N PRO A 100 -10.86 -9.27 16.58
CA PRO A 100 -11.87 -10.33 16.61
C PRO A 100 -12.99 -10.03 17.62
N SER A 101 -12.79 -9.08 18.53
CA SER A 101 -13.78 -8.67 19.52
C SER A 101 -13.49 -7.26 20.10
N TRP A 102 -14.40 -6.76 20.91
CA TRP A 102 -14.24 -5.52 21.68
C TRP A 102 -13.07 -5.62 22.69
N GLU A 103 -12.88 -6.77 23.31
CA GLU A 103 -11.83 -7.01 24.31
C GLU A 103 -10.44 -6.98 23.66
N ALA A 104 -10.30 -7.56 22.46
CA ALA A 104 -9.06 -7.54 21.72
C ALA A 104 -8.65 -6.13 21.26
N ASN A 105 -9.60 -5.19 21.23
CA ASN A 105 -9.41 -3.80 20.87
C ASN A 105 -9.39 -2.86 22.09
N GLN A 106 -9.17 -3.35 23.31
CA GLN A 106 -8.90 -2.45 24.44
C GLN A 106 -7.46 -1.95 24.40
N VAL A 107 -7.24 -0.65 24.60
CA VAL A 107 -5.87 -0.15 24.74
C VAL A 107 -5.28 -0.69 26.05
N PRO A 108 -4.11 -1.34 26.03
CA PRO A 108 -3.41 -1.75 27.24
C PRO A 108 -3.26 -0.56 28.20
N SER A 109 -3.64 -0.75 29.46
CA SER A 109 -3.59 0.33 30.45
C SER A 109 -2.15 0.62 30.88
N GLN A 110 -1.29 -0.39 30.90
CA GLN A 110 0.13 -0.29 31.21
C GLN A 110 0.97 -1.20 30.31
N ALA A 111 2.23 -0.86 30.09
CA ALA A 111 3.16 -1.67 29.30
C ALA A 111 3.42 -3.08 29.90
N GLN A 112 3.16 -3.26 31.21
CA GLN A 112 3.28 -4.54 31.90
C GLN A 112 2.15 -5.53 31.57
N ASP A 113 1.07 -5.09 30.91
CA ASP A 113 -0.10 -5.92 30.57
C ASP A 113 0.17 -6.89 29.40
N GLN A 114 1.45 -7.22 29.14
CA GLN A 114 1.93 -8.07 28.06
C GLN A 114 1.59 -7.59 26.65
N CYS A 115 0.87 -6.46 26.50
CA CYS A 115 0.43 -5.88 25.23
C CYS A 115 -0.39 -6.87 24.38
N ASP A 116 -1.23 -7.68 25.01
CA ASP A 116 -1.96 -8.75 24.32
C ASP A 116 -3.13 -8.27 23.46
N THR A 117 -3.60 -7.04 23.66
CA THR A 117 -4.62 -6.40 22.83
C THR A 117 -3.98 -5.49 21.78
N LEU A 118 -4.80 -4.96 20.86
CA LEU A 118 -4.38 -4.11 19.76
C LEU A 118 -4.34 -2.63 20.17
N THR A 119 -3.20 -1.97 19.93
CA THR A 119 -3.09 -0.52 20.10
C THR A 119 -3.56 0.21 18.83
N THR A 120 -2.70 0.36 17.83
CA THR A 120 -2.97 1.08 16.59
C THR A 120 -2.57 0.22 15.41
N THR A 121 -3.55 -0.09 14.57
CA THR A 121 -3.36 -0.88 13.36
C THR A 121 -3.43 0.02 12.12
N TYR A 122 -2.44 -0.14 11.22
CA TYR A 122 -2.38 0.59 9.95
C TYR A 122 -2.76 -0.30 8.76
N ARG A 123 -1.81 -1.08 8.24
CA ARG A 123 -2.02 -2.00 7.13
C ARG A 123 -2.15 -3.44 7.64
N ILE A 124 -3.03 -4.17 6.97
CA ILE A 124 -3.36 -5.56 7.26
C ILE A 124 -3.29 -6.36 5.96
N LYS A 125 -3.04 -7.66 6.07
CA LYS A 125 -2.98 -8.54 4.91
C LYS A 125 -3.57 -9.90 5.20
N ALA A 126 -4.58 -10.29 4.43
CA ALA A 126 -5.07 -11.65 4.36
C ALA A 126 -4.19 -12.41 3.35
N ASP A 127 -3.56 -13.50 3.79
CA ASP A 127 -2.71 -14.33 2.94
C ASP A 127 -3.48 -15.52 2.35
N SER A 128 -2.80 -16.25 1.45
CA SER A 128 -3.37 -17.45 0.79
C SER A 128 -3.57 -18.64 1.74
N CYS A 129 -3.20 -18.51 3.01
CA CYS A 129 -3.31 -19.53 4.04
C CYS A 129 -4.48 -19.27 5.00
N ASP A 130 -5.37 -18.33 4.65
CA ASP A 130 -6.48 -17.88 5.49
C ASP A 130 -5.99 -17.30 6.83
N ARG A 131 -4.86 -16.59 6.82
CA ARG A 131 -4.35 -15.85 7.98
C ARG A 131 -4.45 -14.35 7.76
N LEU A 132 -4.94 -13.63 8.76
CA LEU A 132 -4.89 -12.17 8.79
C LEU A 132 -3.65 -11.72 9.55
N TRP A 133 -2.76 -11.03 8.85
CA TRP A 133 -1.57 -10.40 9.39
C TRP A 133 -1.87 -8.95 9.73
N VAL A 134 -1.66 -8.59 10.99
CA VAL A 134 -2.02 -7.29 11.54
C VAL A 134 -0.77 -6.64 12.10
N LEU A 135 -0.37 -5.53 11.49
CA LEU A 135 0.67 -4.65 12.03
C LEU A 135 0.09 -3.81 13.16
N ASP A 136 0.64 -3.96 14.37
CA ASP A 136 0.36 -3.10 15.50
C ASP A 136 1.59 -2.24 15.79
N SER A 137 1.44 -0.91 15.70
CA SER A 137 2.54 0.03 15.95
C SER A 137 2.91 0.11 17.42
N GLY A 138 2.06 -0.37 18.32
CA GLY A 138 2.25 -0.24 19.75
C GLY A 138 2.03 1.19 20.27
N THR A 139 1.49 2.11 19.46
CA THR A 139 1.34 3.53 19.78
C THR A 139 -0.12 3.96 19.93
N VAL A 140 -0.32 5.08 20.61
CA VAL A 140 -1.51 5.93 20.52
C VAL A 140 -1.07 7.37 20.30
N GLY A 141 -1.91 8.20 19.71
CA GLY A 141 -1.54 9.54 19.28
C GLY A 141 -0.77 9.55 17.95
N ILE A 142 -0.57 10.75 17.42
CA ILE A 142 0.25 11.03 16.23
C ILE A 142 1.09 12.29 16.45
N GLY A 143 2.24 12.38 15.77
CA GLY A 143 3.15 13.53 15.87
C GLY A 143 3.59 13.77 17.31
N ASN A 144 3.34 14.98 17.82
CA ASN A 144 3.72 15.40 19.17
C ASN A 144 2.93 14.72 20.31
N THR A 145 1.79 14.09 20.00
CA THR A 145 0.97 13.37 20.99
C THR A 145 1.31 11.88 21.08
N THR A 146 2.18 11.39 20.20
CA THR A 146 2.53 9.98 20.10
C THR A 146 3.09 9.44 21.42
N LYS A 147 2.50 8.36 21.91
CA LYS A 147 2.95 7.60 23.07
C LYS A 147 3.13 6.14 22.67
N GLN A 148 4.34 5.62 22.87
CA GLN A 148 4.61 4.18 22.73
C GLN A 148 4.11 3.46 23.98
N ILE A 149 2.97 2.77 23.86
CA ILE A 149 2.38 1.98 24.94
C ILE A 149 2.97 0.57 24.96
N CYS A 150 3.16 0.02 23.77
CA CYS A 150 3.60 -1.34 23.52
C CYS A 150 4.71 -1.38 22.48
N PRO A 151 5.56 -2.41 22.41
CA PRO A 151 6.48 -2.57 21.29
C PRO A 151 5.74 -2.83 19.97
N TYR A 152 6.37 -2.51 18.83
CA TYR A 152 5.89 -2.93 17.51
C TYR A 152 5.70 -4.44 17.45
N ALA A 153 4.54 -4.87 16.97
CA ALA A 153 4.20 -6.29 16.90
C ALA A 153 3.39 -6.65 15.65
N ILE A 154 3.48 -7.91 15.27
CA ILE A 154 2.64 -8.55 14.27
C ILE A 154 1.71 -9.52 14.99
N HIS A 155 0.41 -9.31 14.83
CA HIS A 155 -0.62 -10.21 15.32
C HIS A 155 -1.15 -11.01 14.13
N VAL A 156 -1.18 -12.34 14.24
CA VAL A 156 -1.65 -13.23 13.17
C VAL A 156 -2.86 -13.99 13.67
N PHE A 157 -3.98 -13.83 12.97
CA PHE A 157 -5.24 -14.48 13.27
C PHE A 157 -5.57 -15.52 12.21
N ASP A 158 -6.08 -16.68 12.62
CA ASP A 158 -6.70 -17.64 11.71
C ASP A 158 -8.11 -17.14 11.37
N LEU A 159 -8.36 -16.82 10.10
CA LEU A 159 -9.61 -16.23 9.62
C LEU A 159 -10.79 -17.21 9.64
N LYS A 160 -10.54 -18.52 9.79
CA LYS A 160 -11.60 -19.53 9.92
C LYS A 160 -12.15 -19.61 11.33
N THR A 161 -11.31 -19.32 12.33
CA THR A 161 -11.64 -19.47 13.75
C THR A 161 -11.71 -18.13 14.48
N ASP A 162 -11.27 -17.04 13.83
CA ASP A 162 -11.09 -15.71 14.38
C ASP A 162 -10.19 -15.69 15.63
N GLN A 163 -9.31 -16.69 15.78
CA GLN A 163 -8.40 -16.82 16.91
C GLN A 163 -6.99 -16.33 16.54
N ARG A 164 -6.34 -15.65 17.48
CA ARG A 164 -4.93 -15.28 17.33
C ARG A 164 -4.06 -16.54 17.43
N ILE A 165 -3.38 -16.88 16.36
CA ILE A 165 -2.47 -18.04 16.28
C ILE A 165 -1.00 -17.64 16.51
N ARG A 166 -0.66 -16.36 16.37
CA ARG A 166 0.68 -15.86 16.68
C ARG A 166 0.66 -14.39 17.06
N LYS A 167 1.58 -14.04 17.96
CA LYS A 167 2.03 -12.67 18.18
C LYS A 167 3.55 -12.66 18.11
N TYR A 168 4.10 -11.80 17.27
CA TYR A 168 5.54 -11.59 17.17
C TYR A 168 5.85 -10.14 17.49
N GLN A 169 6.62 -9.91 18.55
CA GLN A 169 7.19 -8.60 18.82
C GLN A 169 8.48 -8.44 17.99
N PHE A 170 8.61 -7.35 17.25
CA PHE A 170 9.84 -7.05 16.54
C PHE A 170 11.02 -6.91 17.49
N ARG A 171 12.18 -7.40 17.06
CA ARG A 171 13.36 -7.36 17.92
C ARG A 171 13.79 -5.91 18.16
N PRO A 172 14.20 -5.54 19.38
CA PRO A 172 14.64 -4.18 19.67
C PRO A 172 15.77 -3.68 18.76
N GLU A 173 16.65 -4.56 18.28
CA GLU A 173 17.73 -4.18 17.34
C GLU A 173 17.25 -3.75 15.95
N ASP A 174 16.08 -4.24 15.52
CA ASP A 174 15.48 -3.97 14.21
C ASP A 174 14.65 -2.67 14.21
N ILE A 175 14.29 -2.19 15.40
CA ILE A 175 13.58 -0.94 15.63
C ILE A 175 14.60 0.17 15.92
N LYS A 176 14.42 1.34 15.32
CA LYS A 176 15.28 2.51 15.51
C LYS A 176 14.51 3.63 16.20
N GLU A 177 15.25 4.59 16.70
CA GLU A 177 14.65 5.86 17.11
C GLU A 177 13.95 6.49 15.90
N GLY A 178 12.71 6.95 16.09
CA GLY A 178 11.90 7.48 14.99
C GLY A 178 11.27 6.43 14.09
N THR A 179 11.36 5.12 14.38
CA THR A 179 10.68 4.09 13.58
C THR A 179 9.18 4.35 13.51
N PHE A 180 8.65 4.35 12.29
CA PHE A 180 7.24 4.42 11.97
C PHE A 180 6.93 3.42 10.86
N ILE A 181 6.33 2.30 11.22
CA ILE A 181 6.00 1.24 10.27
C ILE A 181 4.54 1.42 9.87
N ALA A 182 4.30 1.69 8.58
CA ALA A 182 2.96 1.97 8.06
C ALA A 182 2.43 0.84 7.15
N ASN A 183 3.29 0.08 6.47
CA ASN A 183 2.87 -0.89 5.45
C ASN A 183 3.53 -2.27 5.61
N ILE A 184 2.82 -3.30 5.12
CA ILE A 184 3.28 -4.70 5.15
C ILE A 184 2.98 -5.43 3.84
N ALA A 185 3.84 -6.39 3.49
CA ALA A 185 3.61 -7.36 2.42
C ALA A 185 3.91 -8.78 2.92
N ILE A 186 3.08 -9.76 2.54
CA ILE A 186 3.22 -11.15 2.98
C ILE A 186 3.64 -12.02 1.80
N ASP A 187 4.83 -12.61 1.91
CA ASP A 187 5.41 -13.52 0.93
C ASP A 187 5.25 -14.97 1.39
N VAL A 188 4.12 -15.57 1.01
CA VAL A 188 3.94 -17.03 1.11
C VAL A 188 4.70 -17.69 -0.04
N GLY A 189 5.66 -18.54 0.32
CA GLY A 189 6.48 -19.33 -0.60
C GLY A 189 5.84 -20.68 -0.91
N LYS A 190 6.59 -21.77 -0.70
CA LYS A 190 6.15 -23.12 -1.09
C LYS A 190 5.04 -23.69 -0.20
N SER A 191 4.95 -23.21 1.04
CA SER A 191 3.95 -23.63 2.02
C SER A 191 3.62 -22.46 2.95
N CYS A 192 2.57 -22.62 3.76
CA CYS A 192 2.22 -21.63 4.79
C CYS A 192 3.30 -21.48 5.89
N GLU A 193 4.19 -22.45 6.04
CA GLU A 193 5.33 -22.36 6.97
C GLU A 193 6.50 -21.59 6.36
N ASP A 194 6.69 -21.68 5.04
CA ASP A 194 7.62 -20.83 4.26
C ASP A 194 6.96 -19.47 3.98
N THR A 195 6.75 -18.69 5.05
CA THR A 195 6.17 -17.34 4.94
C THR A 195 7.12 -16.29 5.50
N PHE A 196 7.23 -15.19 4.77
CA PHE A 196 7.92 -13.99 5.20
C PHE A 196 6.96 -12.81 5.23
N LEU A 197 7.15 -11.91 6.18
CA LEU A 197 6.53 -10.59 6.19
C LEU A 197 7.62 -9.55 5.90
N TYR A 198 7.30 -8.58 5.07
CA TYR A 198 8.10 -7.38 4.86
C TYR A 198 7.35 -6.17 5.41
N ALA A 199 8.04 -5.26 6.08
CA ALA A 199 7.45 -4.05 6.65
C ALA A 199 8.29 -2.81 6.35
N SER A 200 7.67 -1.79 5.78
CA SER A 200 8.33 -0.51 5.47
C SER A 200 8.33 0.41 6.67
N ASP A 201 9.52 0.78 7.12
CA ASP A 201 9.76 1.75 8.17
C ASP A 201 10.05 3.11 7.54
N GLU A 202 9.02 3.93 7.51
CA GLU A 202 8.91 5.17 6.75
C GLU A 202 9.84 6.25 7.27
N LEU A 203 9.85 6.47 8.59
CA LEU A 203 10.59 7.58 9.22
C LEU A 203 12.00 7.21 9.69
N ALA A 204 12.31 5.91 9.81
CA ALA A 204 13.68 5.45 10.03
C ALA A 204 14.31 4.73 8.83
N TYR A 205 13.69 4.85 7.64
CA TYR A 205 14.24 4.51 6.33
C TYR A 205 14.77 3.08 6.23
N GLY A 206 13.97 2.11 6.63
CA GLY A 206 14.36 0.70 6.62
C GLY A 206 13.29 -0.23 6.11
N LEU A 207 13.71 -1.45 5.79
CA LEU A 207 12.82 -2.52 5.39
C LEU A 207 13.04 -3.72 6.32
N LEU A 208 12.06 -4.04 7.14
CA LEU A 208 12.13 -5.18 8.03
C LEU A 208 11.65 -6.43 7.30
N SER A 209 12.33 -7.54 7.54
CA SER A 209 11.89 -8.88 7.16
C SER A 209 11.62 -9.69 8.41
N TYR A 210 10.50 -10.39 8.48
CA TYR A 210 10.18 -11.37 9.50
C TYR A 210 10.02 -12.75 8.85
N SER A 211 10.70 -13.76 9.40
CA SER A 211 10.56 -15.15 8.98
C SER A 211 9.60 -15.88 9.92
N TRP A 212 8.53 -16.46 9.37
CA TRP A 212 7.59 -17.28 10.13
C TRP A 212 8.27 -18.54 10.68
N GLU A 213 9.07 -19.22 9.87
CA GLU A 213 9.78 -20.45 10.24
C GLU A 213 10.79 -20.22 11.37
N LEU A 214 11.65 -19.20 11.21
CA LEU A 214 12.69 -18.88 12.20
C LEU A 214 12.16 -18.09 13.40
N ASN A 215 10.92 -17.58 13.30
CA ASN A 215 10.28 -16.69 14.27
C ASN A 215 11.20 -15.55 14.70
N THR A 216 11.83 -14.90 13.73
CA THR A 216 12.79 -13.81 13.97
C THR A 216 12.73 -12.80 12.83
N SER A 217 13.11 -11.56 13.12
CA SER A 217 13.20 -10.50 12.13
C SER A 217 14.64 -10.06 11.87
N TRP A 218 14.84 -9.24 10.85
CA TRP A 218 16.07 -8.47 10.60
C TRP A 218 15.74 -7.23 9.79
N ARG A 219 16.65 -6.26 9.79
CA ARG A 219 16.46 -4.97 9.11
C ARG A 219 17.45 -4.82 7.95
N ALA A 220 16.92 -4.46 6.79
CA ALA A 220 17.70 -3.98 5.66
C ALA A 220 17.75 -2.44 5.63
N SER A 221 18.85 -1.91 5.11
CA SER A 221 19.06 -0.49 4.86
C SER A 221 19.53 -0.27 3.43
N HIS A 222 19.00 0.75 2.75
CA HIS A 222 19.42 1.10 1.41
C HIS A 222 19.14 2.58 1.12
N GLY A 223 19.94 3.21 0.26
CA GLY A 223 19.75 4.62 -0.12
C GLY A 223 18.42 4.92 -0.82
N PHE A 224 17.78 3.89 -1.40
CA PHE A 224 16.47 4.02 -2.04
C PHE A 224 15.30 4.08 -1.06
N PHE A 225 15.54 3.89 0.24
CA PHE A 225 14.50 4.02 1.26
C PHE A 225 14.31 5.46 1.74
N PHE A 226 15.21 6.36 1.35
CA PHE A 226 15.17 7.77 1.75
C PHE A 226 14.23 8.58 0.85
N PRO A 227 13.58 9.62 1.39
CA PRO A 227 12.79 10.55 0.58
C PRO A 227 13.65 11.28 -0.45
N ASP A 228 13.04 11.70 -1.56
CA ASP A 228 13.63 12.66 -2.47
C ASP A 228 13.49 14.06 -1.87
N PRO A 229 14.59 14.79 -1.59
CA PRO A 229 14.54 16.08 -0.93
C PRO A 229 13.83 17.18 -1.75
N LEU A 230 13.54 16.93 -3.03
CA LEU A 230 12.83 17.85 -3.91
C LEU A 230 11.33 17.56 -4.02
N LEU A 231 10.85 16.44 -3.46
CA LEU A 231 9.48 15.94 -3.64
C LEU A 231 8.78 15.74 -2.28
N GLY A 232 9.06 16.63 -1.34
CA GLY A 232 8.46 16.60 0.00
C GLY A 232 7.26 17.52 0.19
N GLU A 233 6.89 18.30 -0.83
CA GLU A 233 5.71 19.17 -0.83
C GLU A 233 4.54 18.45 -1.50
N PHE A 234 3.38 18.48 -0.85
CA PHE A 234 2.16 17.84 -1.31
C PHE A 234 1.09 18.89 -1.53
N ASN A 235 0.30 18.71 -2.60
CA ASN A 235 -0.87 19.55 -2.89
C ASN A 235 -2.10 18.68 -3.06
N ILE A 236 -2.87 18.51 -1.98
CA ILE A 236 -4.01 17.60 -1.93
C ILE A 236 -5.20 18.32 -1.29
N ALA A 237 -6.38 18.20 -1.88
CA ALA A 237 -7.60 18.88 -1.43
C ALA A 237 -7.49 20.43 -1.38
N GLY A 238 -6.56 21.02 -2.13
CA GLY A 238 -6.26 22.46 -2.05
C GLY A 238 -5.46 22.86 -0.81
N LEU A 239 -4.93 21.89 -0.05
CA LEU A 239 -3.99 22.10 1.04
C LEU A 239 -2.56 21.90 0.53
N THR A 240 -1.66 22.79 0.95
CA THR A 240 -0.22 22.62 0.73
C THR A 240 0.46 22.34 2.07
N PHE A 241 1.10 21.18 2.16
CA PHE A 241 1.78 20.72 3.38
C PHE A 241 3.06 19.95 3.01
N HIS A 242 3.87 19.64 4.02
CA HIS A 242 5.22 19.10 3.80
C HIS A 242 5.42 17.80 4.58
N TRP A 243 5.48 16.69 3.86
CA TRP A 243 5.88 15.38 4.38
C TRP A 243 7.25 14.98 3.81
N PHE A 244 8.16 15.95 3.70
CA PHE A 244 9.53 15.76 3.22
C PHE A 244 10.38 14.70 3.95
N PRO A 245 10.13 14.35 5.24
CA PRO A 245 10.85 13.27 5.89
C PRO A 245 10.32 11.88 5.55
N GLU A 246 9.20 11.73 4.84
CA GLU A 246 8.57 10.41 4.69
C GLU A 246 9.27 9.56 3.62
N GLY A 247 9.96 8.51 4.08
CA GLY A 247 10.71 7.59 3.25
C GLY A 247 9.88 6.44 2.71
N ILE A 248 10.50 5.26 2.61
CA ILE A 248 9.88 4.02 2.11
C ILE A 248 8.50 3.80 2.72
N PHE A 249 7.48 3.72 1.87
CA PHE A 249 6.09 3.70 2.30
C PHE A 249 5.32 2.53 1.68
N GLY A 250 4.98 2.63 0.39
CA GLY A 250 4.27 1.58 -0.33
C GLY A 250 5.22 0.43 -0.67
N ILE A 251 4.79 -0.80 -0.37
CA ILE A 251 5.48 -2.03 -0.75
C ILE A 251 4.50 -3.05 -1.32
N THR A 252 4.92 -3.80 -2.34
CA THR A 252 4.12 -4.90 -2.89
C THR A 252 4.97 -5.99 -3.53
N LEU A 253 4.42 -7.18 -3.66
CA LEU A 253 5.12 -8.32 -4.25
C LEU A 253 4.66 -8.55 -5.68
N THR A 254 5.62 -8.85 -6.56
CA THR A 254 5.34 -9.34 -7.90
C THR A 254 4.94 -10.81 -7.87
N PRO A 255 4.36 -11.35 -8.96
CA PRO A 255 4.35 -12.78 -9.17
C PRO A 255 5.76 -13.40 -9.08
N PRO A 256 5.88 -14.71 -8.78
CA PRO A 256 7.17 -15.39 -8.74
C PRO A 256 7.90 -15.37 -10.09
N GLU A 257 9.20 -15.13 -10.03
CA GLU A 257 10.12 -15.25 -11.16
C GLU A 257 10.49 -16.72 -11.41
N ALA A 258 11.23 -16.97 -12.50
CA ALA A 258 11.70 -18.31 -12.86
C ALA A 258 12.59 -18.99 -11.79
N ASP A 259 13.22 -18.23 -10.89
CA ASP A 259 14.00 -18.79 -9.78
C ASP A 259 13.15 -19.10 -8.53
N GLY A 260 11.84 -18.87 -8.60
CA GLY A 260 10.87 -19.12 -7.53
C GLY A 260 10.77 -18.02 -6.49
N PHE A 261 11.63 -17.00 -6.54
CA PHE A 261 11.52 -15.81 -5.70
C PHE A 261 10.64 -14.75 -6.35
N LYS A 262 10.15 -13.81 -5.55
CA LYS A 262 9.40 -12.65 -6.05
C LYS A 262 10.33 -11.43 -6.04
N ASN A 263 9.89 -10.34 -6.65
CA ASN A 263 10.45 -9.03 -6.36
C ASN A 263 9.52 -8.30 -5.40
N LEU A 264 10.09 -7.60 -4.43
CA LEU A 264 9.39 -6.58 -3.66
C LEU A 264 9.58 -5.26 -4.40
N LEU A 265 8.50 -4.70 -4.91
CA LEU A 265 8.42 -3.34 -5.41
C LEU A 265 8.18 -2.40 -4.23
N PHE A 266 8.80 -1.23 -4.27
CA PHE A 266 8.68 -0.24 -3.21
C PHE A 266 8.98 1.18 -3.70
N GLN A 267 8.45 2.16 -2.98
CA GLN A 267 8.82 3.57 -3.14
C GLN A 267 8.79 4.31 -1.80
N PRO A 268 9.64 5.34 -1.64
CA PRO A 268 9.34 6.43 -0.73
C PRO A 268 8.08 7.19 -1.15
N ILE A 269 7.27 7.65 -0.20
CA ILE A 269 6.07 8.45 -0.52
C ILE A 269 6.44 9.84 -1.02
N ALA A 270 7.48 10.48 -0.46
CA ALA A 270 8.11 11.68 -1.00
C ALA A 270 9.04 11.32 -2.19
N SER A 271 8.48 10.66 -3.21
CA SER A 271 9.17 10.31 -4.46
C SER A 271 8.21 9.97 -5.60
N ASN A 272 8.65 10.25 -6.83
CA ASN A 272 8.01 9.75 -8.06
C ASN A 272 8.63 8.45 -8.57
N SER A 273 9.71 7.96 -7.92
CA SER A 273 10.45 6.79 -8.37
C SER A 273 9.83 5.49 -7.87
N GLU A 274 10.09 4.40 -8.59
CA GLU A 274 9.74 3.04 -8.20
C GLU A 274 11.01 2.18 -8.18
N PHE A 275 11.16 1.36 -7.16
CA PHE A 275 12.33 0.52 -6.94
C PHE A 275 11.93 -0.94 -6.75
N ALA A 276 12.89 -1.84 -6.92
CA ALA A 276 12.68 -3.26 -6.72
C ALA A 276 13.89 -3.93 -6.06
N VAL A 277 13.62 -4.99 -5.30
CA VAL A 277 14.62 -5.91 -4.76
C VAL A 277 14.07 -7.34 -4.76
N SER A 278 14.91 -8.32 -5.10
CA SER A 278 14.50 -9.72 -5.06
C SER A 278 14.29 -10.20 -3.61
N THR A 279 13.21 -10.95 -3.36
CA THR A 279 12.97 -11.56 -2.04
C THR A 279 14.05 -12.59 -1.69
N ARG A 280 14.84 -13.08 -2.64
CA ARG A 280 16.05 -13.87 -2.36
C ARG A 280 17.05 -13.13 -1.45
N VAL A 281 17.19 -11.83 -1.65
CA VAL A 281 18.05 -10.96 -0.84
C VAL A 281 17.41 -10.76 0.53
N LEU A 282 16.13 -10.38 0.55
CA LEU A 282 15.42 -10.07 1.80
C LEU A 282 15.26 -11.28 2.72
N ARG A 283 15.04 -12.47 2.16
CA ARG A 283 14.92 -13.74 2.92
C ARG A 283 16.25 -14.20 3.52
N ASN A 284 17.40 -13.74 3.01
CA ASN A 284 18.71 -14.08 3.53
C ASN A 284 19.20 -12.98 4.46
N LYS A 285 19.17 -13.24 5.78
CA LYS A 285 19.58 -12.28 6.81
C LYS A 285 20.93 -11.61 6.55
N THR A 286 21.96 -12.38 6.19
CA THR A 286 23.30 -11.86 5.93
C THR A 286 23.34 -10.90 4.73
N LEU A 287 22.58 -11.21 3.67
CA LEU A 287 22.48 -10.32 2.51
C LEU A 287 21.65 -9.07 2.83
N ALA A 288 20.53 -9.23 3.52
CA ALA A 288 19.63 -8.14 3.88
C ALA A 288 20.31 -7.10 4.80
N GLU A 289 21.08 -7.55 5.81
CA GLU A 289 21.76 -6.67 6.77
C GLU A 289 23.05 -6.05 6.20
N SER A 290 23.63 -6.62 5.14
CA SER A 290 24.87 -6.12 4.54
C SER A 290 24.61 -5.24 3.33
N VAL A 291 24.74 -3.92 3.53
CA VAL A 291 24.70 -2.94 2.43
C VAL A 291 25.76 -3.26 1.38
N GLU A 292 26.99 -3.59 1.78
CA GLU A 292 28.09 -3.88 0.85
C GLU A 292 27.77 -5.04 -0.09
N LEU A 293 27.18 -6.13 0.43
CA LEU A 293 26.84 -7.30 -0.36
C LEU A 293 25.58 -7.11 -1.21
N SER A 294 24.61 -6.34 -0.72
CA SER A 294 23.28 -6.21 -1.35
C SER A 294 23.08 -4.93 -2.15
N TYR A 295 23.98 -3.94 -2.08
CA TYR A 295 23.79 -2.62 -2.71
C TYR A 295 23.35 -2.70 -4.18
N ASN A 296 24.03 -3.52 -4.98
CA ASN A 296 23.74 -3.68 -6.41
C ASN A 296 22.57 -4.62 -6.71
N GLN A 297 21.88 -5.15 -5.69
CA GLN A 297 20.68 -5.98 -5.84
C GLN A 297 19.39 -5.17 -5.79
N TYR A 298 19.46 -3.91 -5.32
CA TYR A 298 18.37 -2.96 -5.39
C TYR A 298 18.44 -2.20 -6.71
N VAL A 299 17.31 -2.04 -7.39
CA VAL A 299 17.24 -1.36 -8.69
C VAL A 299 16.14 -0.31 -8.70
N LYS A 300 16.39 0.83 -9.35
CA LYS A 300 15.33 1.75 -9.76
C LYS A 300 14.72 1.23 -11.05
N ILE A 301 13.42 0.94 -11.06
CA ILE A 301 12.75 0.43 -12.27
C ILE A 301 12.23 1.57 -13.16
N GLY A 302 11.97 2.75 -12.57
CA GLY A 302 11.56 3.94 -13.32
C GLY A 302 10.95 5.03 -12.44
N ASP A 303 10.16 5.91 -13.05
CA ASP A 303 9.39 6.95 -12.37
C ASP A 303 8.03 7.21 -13.05
N ARG A 304 7.12 7.84 -12.30
CA ARG A 304 5.74 8.15 -12.70
C ARG A 304 5.56 9.54 -13.33
N GLY A 305 6.63 10.33 -13.42
CA GLY A 305 6.58 11.73 -13.85
C GLY A 305 6.15 12.70 -12.75
N LEU A 306 5.78 13.93 -13.13
CA LEU A 306 5.29 14.98 -12.22
C LEU A 306 4.04 14.52 -11.45
N ASP A 307 3.83 15.00 -10.23
CA ASP A 307 2.65 14.68 -9.40
C ASP A 307 2.43 13.16 -9.30
N GLY A 308 3.51 12.45 -8.96
CA GLY A 308 3.61 11.00 -8.96
C GLY A 308 3.75 10.40 -7.56
N HIS A 309 3.41 11.13 -6.50
CA HIS A 309 3.40 10.56 -5.15
C HIS A 309 2.35 9.46 -5.07
N LEU A 310 2.68 8.45 -4.27
CA LEU A 310 1.91 7.21 -4.21
C LEU A 310 1.78 6.76 -2.75
N SER A 311 0.56 6.48 -2.32
CA SER A 311 0.31 5.83 -1.02
C SER A 311 0.50 4.30 -1.12
N ALA A 312 -0.56 3.54 -1.38
CA ALA A 312 -0.53 2.08 -1.53
C ALA A 312 -0.51 1.63 -2.99
N HIS A 313 0.07 0.44 -3.21
CA HIS A 313 0.04 -0.27 -4.49
C HIS A 313 -0.08 -1.78 -4.31
N VAL A 314 -0.60 -2.46 -5.33
CA VAL A 314 -0.79 -3.91 -5.34
C VAL A 314 -0.65 -4.45 -6.76
N MET A 315 0.07 -5.54 -6.92
CA MET A 315 0.19 -6.21 -8.21
C MET A 315 -0.74 -7.43 -8.28
N ASP A 316 -1.47 -7.57 -9.38
CA ASP A 316 -2.28 -8.76 -9.65
C ASP A 316 -1.42 -9.94 -10.14
N HIS A 317 -2.06 -11.11 -10.30
CA HIS A 317 -1.38 -12.30 -10.79
C HIS A 317 -0.95 -12.23 -12.27
N ASN A 318 -1.46 -11.26 -13.04
CA ASN A 318 -1.09 -11.01 -14.42
C ASN A 318 0.05 -9.98 -14.56
N GLY A 319 0.58 -9.47 -13.45
CA GLY A 319 1.65 -8.48 -13.45
C GLY A 319 1.17 -7.06 -13.76
N ILE A 320 -0.10 -6.75 -13.54
CA ILE A 320 -0.62 -5.39 -13.57
C ILE A 320 -0.54 -4.83 -12.15
N LEU A 321 0.22 -3.75 -11.99
CA LEU A 321 0.31 -2.98 -10.77
C LEU A 321 -0.82 -1.94 -10.74
N PHE A 322 -1.60 -1.92 -9.68
CA PHE A 322 -2.57 -0.88 -9.36
C PHE A 322 -2.04 -0.04 -8.20
N PHE A 323 -2.27 1.27 -8.24
CA PHE A 323 -1.71 2.17 -7.24
C PHE A 323 -2.51 3.45 -7.09
N ASN A 324 -2.36 4.08 -5.93
CA ASN A 324 -3.07 5.30 -5.58
C ASN A 324 -2.19 6.53 -5.84
N LEU A 325 -2.59 7.38 -6.80
CA LEU A 325 -1.92 8.63 -7.18
C LEU A 325 -2.54 9.79 -6.40
N ILE A 326 -1.93 10.14 -5.28
CA ILE A 326 -2.54 11.04 -4.28
C ILE A 326 -2.54 12.51 -4.70
N ASP A 327 -1.55 12.97 -5.48
CA ASP A 327 -1.56 14.34 -6.03
C ASP A 327 -2.61 14.55 -7.11
N ARG A 328 -3.11 13.46 -7.71
CA ARG A 328 -3.98 13.48 -8.88
C ARG A 328 -5.42 13.08 -8.57
N ASN A 329 -5.74 12.80 -7.31
CA ASN A 329 -7.02 12.26 -6.88
C ASN A 329 -7.44 11.03 -7.71
N ALA A 330 -6.52 10.08 -7.89
CA ALA A 330 -6.65 9.05 -8.91
C ALA A 330 -6.17 7.67 -8.46
N VAL A 331 -6.72 6.65 -9.12
CA VAL A 331 -6.19 5.28 -9.08
C VAL A 331 -5.53 5.00 -10.42
N GLY A 332 -4.24 4.69 -10.39
CA GLY A 332 -3.42 4.38 -11.54
C GLY A 332 -3.25 2.88 -11.77
N CYS A 333 -2.77 2.54 -12.96
CA CYS A 333 -2.33 1.20 -13.31
C CYS A 333 -1.03 1.23 -14.12
N TRP A 334 -0.29 0.12 -14.09
CA TRP A 334 0.87 -0.13 -14.94
C TRP A 334 0.98 -1.62 -15.26
N ASN A 335 1.20 -1.95 -16.52
CA ASN A 335 1.42 -3.33 -16.95
C ASN A 335 2.94 -3.61 -16.99
N SER A 336 3.41 -4.58 -16.21
CA SER A 336 4.83 -4.93 -16.07
C SER A 336 5.52 -5.37 -17.36
N LEU A 337 4.76 -5.66 -18.42
CA LEU A 337 5.32 -5.92 -19.75
C LEU A 337 5.88 -4.66 -20.42
N ASN A 338 5.52 -3.48 -19.92
CA ASN A 338 6.00 -2.19 -20.42
C ASN A 338 7.09 -1.60 -19.51
N PRO A 339 8.00 -0.77 -20.03
CA PRO A 339 8.89 0.02 -19.18
C PRO A 339 8.11 0.86 -18.16
N TYR A 340 8.64 0.99 -16.94
CA TYR A 340 8.03 1.85 -15.92
C TYR A 340 8.37 3.32 -16.23
N ARG A 341 7.52 3.97 -17.04
CA ARG A 341 7.68 5.35 -17.51
C ARG A 341 6.33 6.05 -17.63
N PRO A 342 6.27 7.39 -17.57
CA PRO A 342 5.01 8.14 -17.59
C PRO A 342 4.09 7.76 -18.76
N GLU A 343 4.62 7.42 -19.93
CA GLU A 343 3.82 7.07 -21.11
C GLU A 343 3.06 5.74 -20.98
N TYR A 344 3.47 4.89 -20.03
CA TYR A 344 2.86 3.58 -19.75
C TYR A 344 2.11 3.54 -18.42
N ILE A 345 1.90 4.69 -17.79
CA ILE A 345 1.07 4.84 -16.59
C ILE A 345 -0.37 5.16 -17.03
N GLY A 346 -1.29 4.22 -16.77
CA GLY A 346 -2.71 4.39 -17.00
C GLY A 346 -3.44 4.93 -15.78
N HIS A 347 -4.68 5.42 -16.00
CA HIS A 347 -5.58 5.84 -14.93
C HIS A 347 -6.83 4.97 -15.01
N VAL A 348 -7.14 4.27 -13.92
CA VAL A 348 -8.36 3.50 -13.74
C VAL A 348 -9.54 4.43 -13.52
N ASP A 349 -9.39 5.40 -12.62
CA ASP A 349 -10.38 6.44 -12.37
C ASP A 349 -9.72 7.69 -11.76
N MET A 350 -10.40 8.82 -11.87
CA MET A 350 -10.00 10.11 -11.31
C MET A 350 -11.24 10.87 -10.85
N ASP A 351 -11.24 11.34 -9.60
CA ASP A 351 -12.37 12.07 -9.04
C ASP A 351 -11.93 13.04 -7.93
N ASN A 352 -12.13 14.34 -8.16
CA ASN A 352 -11.69 15.40 -7.25
C ASN A 352 -12.52 15.54 -5.96
N GLU A 353 -13.62 14.81 -5.82
CA GLU A 353 -14.45 14.80 -4.61
C GLU A 353 -14.36 13.46 -3.88
N ALA A 354 -14.41 12.37 -4.65
CA ALA A 354 -14.53 11.01 -4.15
C ALA A 354 -13.18 10.33 -3.89
N LEU A 355 -12.12 10.76 -4.57
CA LEU A 355 -10.76 10.20 -4.48
C LEU A 355 -9.75 11.24 -3.98
N ILE A 356 -10.13 12.08 -3.00
CA ILE A 356 -9.22 13.10 -2.44
C ILE A 356 -7.93 12.48 -1.89
N PHE A 357 -8.05 11.37 -1.17
CA PHE A 357 -6.89 10.64 -0.68
C PHE A 357 -7.16 9.13 -0.74
N PRO A 358 -6.94 8.49 -1.90
CA PRO A 358 -6.99 7.04 -2.00
C PRO A 358 -5.85 6.47 -1.14
N SER A 359 -6.18 5.87 0.00
CA SER A 359 -5.20 5.48 1.02
C SER A 359 -4.74 4.03 0.90
N ASP A 360 -5.63 3.12 0.49
CA ASP A 360 -5.28 1.71 0.27
C ASP A 360 -5.95 1.13 -0.97
N VAL A 361 -5.30 0.12 -1.56
CA VAL A 361 -5.75 -0.61 -2.74
C VAL A 361 -5.44 -2.09 -2.59
N LYS A 362 -6.41 -2.95 -2.97
CA LYS A 362 -6.31 -4.41 -2.86
C LYS A 362 -6.83 -5.09 -4.11
N VAL A 363 -6.20 -6.19 -4.48
CA VAL A 363 -6.69 -7.13 -5.49
C VAL A 363 -7.18 -8.36 -4.75
N VAL A 364 -8.46 -8.69 -4.90
CA VAL A 364 -9.09 -9.87 -4.30
C VAL A 364 -9.86 -10.61 -5.37
N GLY A 365 -9.40 -11.81 -5.72
CA GLY A 365 -9.88 -12.51 -6.91
C GLY A 365 -9.58 -11.69 -8.17
N ASP A 366 -10.64 -11.39 -8.92
CA ASP A 366 -10.60 -10.58 -10.15
C ASP A 366 -11.10 -9.14 -9.92
N ASP A 367 -11.30 -8.73 -8.67
CA ASP A 367 -11.81 -7.40 -8.31
C ASP A 367 -10.72 -6.55 -7.67
N LEU A 368 -10.70 -5.28 -8.07
CA LEU A 368 -9.94 -4.22 -7.44
C LEU A 368 -10.81 -3.55 -6.37
N TRP A 369 -10.25 -3.33 -5.19
CA TRP A 369 -10.88 -2.63 -4.08
C TRP A 369 -10.03 -1.45 -3.66
N VAL A 370 -10.67 -0.30 -3.43
CA VAL A 370 -9.99 0.96 -3.09
C VAL A 370 -10.73 1.61 -1.93
N ILE A 371 -10.00 2.08 -0.93
CA ILE A 371 -10.53 3.02 0.06
C ILE A 371 -9.97 4.40 -0.23
N SER A 372 -10.85 5.40 -0.23
CA SER A 372 -10.46 6.80 -0.19
C SER A 372 -11.00 7.44 1.06
N ASP A 373 -10.13 8.18 1.72
CA ASP A 373 -10.46 9.01 2.86
C ASP A 373 -10.14 10.48 2.52
N ARG A 374 -10.05 11.29 3.57
CA ARG A 374 -9.68 12.71 3.53
C ARG A 374 -8.56 12.99 4.53
N MET A 375 -7.59 12.08 4.63
CA MET A 375 -6.49 12.13 5.61
C MET A 375 -5.74 13.46 5.63
N PRO A 376 -5.35 14.08 4.49
CA PRO A 376 -4.71 15.40 4.52
C PRO A 376 -5.58 16.48 5.15
N ILE A 377 -6.91 16.44 4.94
CA ILE A 377 -7.83 17.39 5.58
C ILE A 377 -7.91 17.11 7.09
N HIS A 378 -7.93 15.85 7.50
CA HIS A 378 -7.99 15.50 8.92
C HIS A 378 -6.71 15.87 9.68
N LEU A 379 -5.53 15.68 9.08
CA LEU A 379 -4.24 15.90 9.74
C LEU A 379 -3.73 17.35 9.61
N GLU A 380 -3.93 17.98 8.45
CA GLU A 380 -3.25 19.23 8.10
C GLU A 380 -4.18 20.46 8.05
N SER A 381 -5.50 20.27 7.97
CA SER A 381 -6.45 21.39 7.96
C SER A 381 -6.79 21.86 9.37
N GLU A 382 -6.69 23.17 9.62
CA GLU A 382 -7.20 23.78 10.86
C GLU A 382 -8.71 23.61 11.03
N ALA A 383 -9.46 23.50 9.93
CA ALA A 383 -10.92 23.37 9.96
C ALA A 383 -11.39 21.93 10.25
N GLY A 384 -10.51 20.93 10.07
CA GLY A 384 -10.86 19.52 10.12
C GLY A 384 -11.85 19.09 9.03
N LEU A 385 -12.43 17.90 9.21
CA LEU A 385 -13.40 17.31 8.28
C LEU A 385 -14.78 17.97 8.40
N ASN A 386 -15.49 18.08 7.27
CA ASN A 386 -16.89 18.49 7.24
C ASN A 386 -17.81 17.27 7.33
N PHE A 387 -18.40 17.03 8.50
CA PHE A 387 -19.30 15.89 8.75
C PHE A 387 -20.73 16.07 8.18
N ASN A 388 -21.02 17.18 7.49
CA ASN A 388 -22.22 17.29 6.64
C ASN A 388 -22.02 16.72 5.24
N ASP A 389 -20.78 16.34 4.90
CA ASP A 389 -20.39 15.73 3.62
C ASP A 389 -19.82 14.33 3.85
N VAL A 390 -19.77 13.52 2.80
CA VAL A 390 -19.18 12.18 2.81
C VAL A 390 -17.65 12.29 2.80
N ASN A 391 -17.02 11.78 3.86
CA ASN A 391 -15.58 11.87 4.07
C ASN A 391 -14.83 10.59 3.68
N PHE A 392 -15.46 9.42 3.84
CA PHE A 392 -14.80 8.12 3.62
C PHE A 392 -15.61 7.32 2.61
N ARG A 393 -14.94 6.65 1.67
CA ARG A 393 -15.57 5.86 0.60
C ARG A 393 -14.77 4.59 0.34
N ILE A 394 -15.48 3.51 0.06
CA ILE A 394 -14.88 2.26 -0.44
C ILE A 394 -15.51 1.95 -1.79
N PHE A 395 -14.65 1.59 -2.74
CA PHE A 395 -15.00 1.29 -4.11
C PHE A 395 -14.56 -0.10 -4.51
N THR A 396 -15.23 -0.64 -5.53
CA THR A 396 -14.80 -1.86 -6.22
C THR A 396 -14.97 -1.75 -7.73
N VAL A 397 -14.19 -2.50 -8.49
CA VAL A 397 -14.35 -2.67 -9.93
C VAL A 397 -13.69 -3.98 -10.38
N PRO A 398 -14.29 -4.73 -11.31
CA PRO A 398 -13.60 -5.86 -11.93
C PRO A 398 -12.33 -5.38 -12.64
N ILE A 399 -11.20 -6.07 -12.43
CA ILE A 399 -9.89 -5.71 -13.00
C ILE A 399 -9.95 -5.54 -14.52
N ARG A 400 -10.70 -6.41 -15.20
CA ARG A 400 -10.91 -6.32 -16.66
C ARG A 400 -11.53 -4.99 -17.08
N ASN A 401 -12.45 -4.46 -16.27
CA ASN A 401 -13.09 -3.17 -16.53
C ASN A 401 -12.15 -2.03 -16.13
N ALA A 402 -11.41 -2.18 -15.02
CA ALA A 402 -10.45 -1.19 -14.53
C ALA A 402 -9.37 -0.81 -15.56
N VAL A 403 -8.86 -1.80 -16.30
CA VAL A 403 -7.79 -1.57 -17.28
C VAL A 403 -8.31 -1.28 -18.68
N ARG A 404 -9.59 -1.52 -18.96
CA ARG A 404 -10.16 -1.49 -20.31
C ARG A 404 -9.95 -0.13 -20.98
N GLY A 405 -9.32 -0.13 -22.15
CA GLY A 405 -9.06 1.11 -22.90
C GLY A 405 -7.97 2.01 -22.30
N THR A 406 -7.27 1.55 -21.27
CA THR A 406 -6.07 2.20 -20.74
C THR A 406 -4.81 1.62 -21.40
N VAL A 407 -3.65 2.25 -21.17
CA VAL A 407 -2.34 1.70 -21.58
C VAL A 407 -1.95 0.41 -20.85
N CYS A 408 -2.69 0.04 -19.79
CA CYS A 408 -2.49 -1.18 -19.01
C CYS A 408 -3.20 -2.39 -19.63
N ASP A 409 -4.10 -2.15 -20.60
CA ASP A 409 -4.85 -3.15 -21.36
C ASP A 409 -3.90 -3.91 -22.30
N GLY A 410 -3.10 -4.80 -21.73
CA GLY A 410 -2.34 -5.80 -22.47
C GLY A 410 -3.23 -7.00 -22.81
N PRO A 411 -2.77 -7.96 -23.64
CA PRO A 411 -3.48 -9.23 -23.80
C PRO A 411 -3.49 -9.92 -22.44
N LEU A 412 -4.57 -9.70 -21.67
CA LEU A 412 -4.92 -10.50 -20.52
C LEU A 412 -4.86 -11.93 -21.04
N SER A 413 -3.95 -12.72 -20.51
CA SER A 413 -3.83 -14.12 -20.88
C SER A 413 -5.22 -14.70 -20.73
N GLU A 414 -5.85 -15.07 -21.85
CA GLU A 414 -7.03 -15.93 -21.84
C GLU A 414 -6.57 -17.25 -21.21
N THR A 415 -6.54 -17.30 -19.88
CA THR A 415 -6.72 -18.56 -19.20
C THR A 415 -8.07 -19.05 -19.69
N ASN A 416 -8.08 -20.24 -20.29
CA ASN A 416 -9.28 -20.94 -20.73
C ASN A 416 -10.18 -21.18 -19.50
N TYR A 417 -10.84 -20.14 -19.03
CA TYR A 417 -11.99 -20.25 -18.16
C TYR A 417 -13.12 -20.68 -19.06
N GLN A 418 -13.43 -21.97 -19.01
CA GLN A 418 -14.78 -22.40 -19.34
C GLN A 418 -15.71 -21.62 -18.41
N THR A 419 -16.38 -20.62 -18.96
CA THR A 419 -17.60 -20.09 -18.36
C THR A 419 -18.46 -21.31 -17.99
N PRO A 420 -18.91 -21.45 -16.73
CA PRO A 420 -19.96 -22.41 -16.44
C PRO A 420 -21.09 -22.08 -17.40
N ARG A 421 -21.46 -23.03 -18.26
CA ARG A 421 -22.62 -22.89 -19.14
C ARG A 421 -23.74 -22.34 -18.28
N SER A 422 -24.26 -21.18 -18.66
CA SER A 422 -25.57 -20.74 -18.21
C SER A 422 -26.55 -21.84 -18.63
N VAL A 423 -26.93 -22.68 -17.68
CA VAL A 423 -28.12 -23.50 -17.84
C VAL A 423 -29.27 -22.51 -17.70
N ALA A 424 -29.61 -21.87 -18.82
CA ALA A 424 -30.88 -21.21 -18.98
C ALA A 424 -31.95 -22.31 -18.95
N GLN A 425 -32.36 -22.72 -17.74
CA GLN A 425 -33.63 -23.39 -17.55
C GLN A 425 -34.68 -22.30 -17.37
N SER A 426 -35.53 -22.16 -18.39
CA SER A 426 -36.79 -21.46 -18.32
C SER A 426 -37.63 -22.03 -17.18
N TYR A 427 -37.75 -21.29 -16.07
CA TYR A 427 -38.70 -21.63 -15.03
C TYR A 427 -40.07 -21.06 -15.40
N HIS A 428 -40.98 -21.97 -15.78
CA HIS A 428 -42.40 -21.77 -15.53
C HIS A 428 -42.62 -21.74 -14.02
N VAL A 429 -43.31 -20.70 -13.55
CA VAL A 429 -43.71 -20.54 -12.16
C VAL A 429 -44.86 -21.52 -11.89
N ASP A 430 -44.61 -22.55 -11.10
CA ASP A 430 -45.64 -23.28 -10.37
C ASP A 430 -45.39 -23.13 -8.88
N ASN A 431 -46.39 -22.56 -8.19
CA ASN A 431 -46.42 -22.41 -6.75
C ASN A 431 -46.57 -23.78 -6.08
N ASN A 432 -45.51 -24.26 -5.43
CA ASN A 432 -45.56 -24.88 -4.09
C ASN A 432 -44.20 -25.50 -3.71
N LEU A 433 -43.92 -25.46 -2.40
CA LEU A 433 -42.88 -26.16 -1.62
C LEU A 433 -41.57 -25.39 -1.36
N LEU A 434 -41.49 -24.91 -0.11
CA LEU A 434 -40.31 -24.49 0.64
C LEU A 434 -39.25 -25.60 0.66
N TYR A 435 -38.03 -25.32 0.20
CA TYR A 435 -36.78 -25.77 0.82
C TYR A 435 -35.64 -24.82 0.44
N SER A 436 -35.01 -24.24 1.47
CA SER A 436 -33.80 -23.42 1.39
C SER A 436 -32.59 -24.31 1.10
N THR A 437 -31.80 -23.96 0.10
CA THR A 437 -30.41 -24.41 -0.03
C THR A 437 -29.50 -23.19 -0.14
N HIS A 438 -28.88 -22.81 0.97
CA HIS A 438 -27.75 -21.88 0.99
C HIS A 438 -26.59 -22.47 0.21
N GLN A 439 -26.16 -21.79 -0.86
CA GLN A 439 -24.88 -22.05 -1.51
C GLN A 439 -23.89 -20.96 -1.07
N SER A 440 -22.92 -21.36 -0.25
CA SER A 440 -21.85 -20.50 0.25
C SER A 440 -20.94 -20.09 -0.91
N TYR A 441 -20.76 -18.79 -1.11
CA TYR A 441 -19.72 -18.24 -1.97
C TYR A 441 -18.34 -18.59 -1.38
N LYS A 442 -17.48 -19.22 -2.18
CA LYS A 442 -16.07 -19.48 -1.84
C LYS A 442 -15.19 -18.79 -2.88
N PRO A 443 -14.46 -17.72 -2.54
CA PRO A 443 -13.40 -17.24 -3.41
C PRO A 443 -12.32 -18.32 -3.52
N TYR A 444 -11.92 -18.63 -4.75
CA TYR A 444 -10.92 -19.64 -5.04
C TYR A 444 -9.52 -19.02 -4.94
N TYR A 445 -8.82 -19.23 -3.82
CA TYR A 445 -7.38 -18.95 -3.68
C TYR A 445 -6.54 -20.16 -4.11
N GLY A 446 -6.84 -20.74 -5.28
CA GLY A 446 -6.01 -21.84 -5.79
C GLY A 446 -4.69 -21.31 -6.32
N GLN A 447 -3.57 -21.91 -5.90
CA GLN A 447 -2.36 -21.93 -6.71
C GLN A 447 -2.71 -22.57 -8.05
N GLN A 448 -2.93 -21.74 -9.07
CA GLN A 448 -2.86 -22.24 -10.44
C GLN A 448 -1.37 -22.37 -10.78
N ASP A 449 -0.98 -23.56 -11.25
CA ASP A 449 0.28 -23.82 -11.93
C ASP A 449 0.34 -23.02 -13.24
N VAL A 450 0.43 -21.70 -13.13
CA VAL A 450 0.75 -20.82 -14.24
C VAL A 450 2.25 -20.94 -14.42
N ALA A 451 2.69 -21.49 -15.55
CA ALA A 451 4.10 -21.51 -15.91
C ALA A 451 4.71 -20.11 -15.66
N PRO A 452 5.87 -20.00 -14.98
CA PRO A 452 6.43 -18.72 -14.59
C PRO A 452 6.58 -17.84 -15.84
N LYS A 453 5.74 -16.82 -15.93
CA LYS A 453 5.94 -15.77 -16.92
C LYS A 453 7.12 -14.98 -16.40
N ASN A 454 8.18 -14.85 -17.21
CA ASN A 454 9.27 -13.94 -16.89
C ASN A 454 8.73 -12.51 -16.99
N PHE A 455 8.05 -12.03 -15.94
CA PHE A 455 7.50 -10.68 -15.87
C PHE A 455 8.64 -9.66 -15.94
N PHE A 456 9.78 -10.00 -15.32
CA PHE A 456 11.02 -9.28 -15.48
C PHE A 456 11.95 -10.12 -16.36
N SER A 457 11.68 -10.13 -17.67
CA SER A 457 12.73 -10.50 -18.63
C SER A 457 14.02 -9.73 -18.27
N LYS A 458 15.20 -10.30 -18.53
CA LYS A 458 16.53 -9.71 -18.24
C LYS A 458 16.68 -8.20 -18.53
N LYS A 459 15.77 -7.56 -19.26
CA LYS A 459 15.77 -6.13 -19.63
C LYS A 459 15.55 -5.12 -18.49
N ILE A 460 14.89 -5.45 -17.36
CA ILE A 460 14.72 -4.46 -16.25
C ILE A 460 15.93 -4.45 -15.32
N PHE A 461 16.65 -5.58 -15.20
CA PHE A 461 17.89 -5.69 -14.43
C PHE A 461 19.17 -5.44 -15.25
N VAL A 462 19.04 -5.10 -16.54
CA VAL A 462 20.20 -4.65 -17.34
C VAL A 462 20.36 -3.15 -17.12
N ARG A 463 21.41 -2.81 -16.37
CA ARG A 463 21.95 -1.45 -16.30
C ARG A 463 22.04 -0.87 -17.72
N PRO A 464 21.73 0.41 -17.95
CA PRO A 464 22.33 1.10 -19.09
C PRO A 464 23.84 0.89 -18.97
N GLU A 465 24.48 0.36 -20.01
CA GLU A 465 25.93 0.46 -20.11
C GLU A 465 26.25 1.94 -20.02
N PHE A 466 26.79 2.38 -18.86
CA PHE A 466 27.41 3.69 -18.80
C PHE A 466 28.45 3.68 -19.92
N PRO A 467 28.50 4.70 -20.80
CA PRO A 467 29.57 4.78 -21.77
C PRO A 467 30.86 4.68 -20.98
N SER A 468 31.62 3.61 -21.22
CA SER A 468 32.96 3.49 -20.69
C SER A 468 33.65 4.79 -21.07
N TYR A 469 34.08 5.58 -20.08
CA TYR A 469 35.03 6.62 -20.35
C TYR A 469 36.24 5.91 -20.96
N VAL A 470 36.32 5.93 -22.28
CA VAL A 470 37.53 5.58 -23.00
C VAL A 470 38.52 6.60 -22.50
N THR A 471 39.41 6.18 -21.61
CA THR A 471 40.64 6.91 -21.36
C THR A 471 41.36 6.92 -22.70
N ASP A 472 41.25 8.03 -23.42
CA ASP A 472 42.02 8.28 -24.62
C ASP A 472 43.51 8.19 -24.24
N PRO A 473 44.27 7.21 -24.76
CA PRO A 473 45.69 7.08 -24.43
C PRO A 473 46.57 8.17 -25.07
N GLN A 474 45.98 9.20 -25.71
CA GLN A 474 46.70 10.26 -26.42
C GLN A 474 46.60 11.66 -25.77
N ALA A 475 46.11 11.79 -24.53
CA ALA A 475 46.21 13.06 -23.83
C ALA A 475 47.64 13.29 -23.29
N SER A 476 48.42 14.13 -23.98
CA SER A 476 49.77 14.55 -23.57
C SER A 476 49.76 15.22 -22.18
N PRO A 477 50.77 15.01 -21.32
CA PRO A 477 50.80 15.59 -19.99
C PRO A 477 51.01 17.11 -20.04
N PHE A 478 50.08 17.87 -19.46
CA PHE A 478 50.24 19.30 -19.20
C PHE A 478 51.37 19.51 -18.17
N THR A 479 52.40 20.25 -18.57
CA THR A 479 53.44 20.79 -17.68
C THR A 479 52.92 22.04 -16.96
N PRO A 480 53.06 22.17 -15.63
CA PRO A 480 52.66 23.39 -14.94
C PRO A 480 53.75 24.46 -15.07
N SER A 481 53.39 25.61 -15.65
CA SER A 481 54.28 26.78 -15.72
C SER A 481 54.18 27.60 -14.43
N ASN A 482 55.30 27.70 -13.71
CA ASN A 482 55.52 28.66 -12.63
C ASN A 482 55.63 30.09 -13.18
N GLN A 483 54.59 30.91 -13.08
CA GLN A 483 54.71 32.38 -13.02
C GLN A 483 53.57 33.00 -12.19
N LEU A 484 53.93 33.62 -11.06
CA LEU A 484 53.12 34.60 -10.33
C LEU A 484 53.28 35.99 -10.97
N PRO A 485 52.23 36.83 -10.92
CA PRO A 485 52.47 38.15 -10.32
C PRO A 485 51.29 38.70 -9.48
N GLY A 486 51.63 39.44 -8.43
CA GLY A 486 50.84 40.60 -7.98
C GLY A 486 50.11 40.46 -6.64
N ALA A 487 50.33 41.41 -5.73
CA ALA A 487 49.97 41.39 -4.31
C ALA A 487 48.64 42.12 -3.95
N VAL A 488 47.88 41.52 -3.00
CA VAL A 488 47.22 42.10 -1.77
C VAL A 488 45.97 43.01 -1.94
N PRO A 489 44.94 43.05 -1.02
CA PRO A 489 44.95 42.65 0.40
C PRO A 489 43.85 41.68 0.92
N SER A 490 44.19 41.19 2.11
CA SER A 490 43.49 40.39 3.10
C SER A 490 42.03 40.75 3.43
N TYR A 491 41.20 39.72 3.53
CA TYR A 491 40.12 39.63 4.51
C TYR A 491 39.99 38.17 4.99
N SER A 492 40.09 37.95 6.30
CA SER A 492 39.70 36.69 6.95
C SER A 492 38.24 36.80 7.36
N PRO A 493 37.43 35.73 7.22
CA PRO A 493 37.16 34.93 8.40
C PRO A 493 37.15 33.41 8.13
N SER A 494 37.84 32.70 9.02
CA SER A 494 37.53 31.37 9.56
C SER A 494 36.45 30.52 8.84
N GLY A 495 36.89 29.48 8.14
CA GLY A 495 36.06 28.33 7.75
C GLY A 495 36.84 27.04 7.98
N HIS A 496 36.43 26.25 8.96
CA HIS A 496 36.91 24.89 9.15
C HIS A 496 36.40 24.01 8.01
N THR A 497 37.29 23.59 7.12
CA THR A 497 37.06 22.51 6.17
C THR A 497 37.13 21.17 6.89
N TRP A 498 36.02 20.41 6.90
CA TRP A 498 36.03 19.00 7.28
C TRP A 498 36.45 18.15 6.08
N SER A 499 37.58 17.46 6.20
CA SER A 499 38.02 16.42 5.27
C SER A 499 37.46 15.06 5.71
N TYR A 500 36.89 14.33 4.75
CA TYR A 500 36.48 12.94 4.89
C TYR A 500 37.71 12.05 5.10
N ASN A 501 37.79 11.38 6.25
CA ASN A 501 38.71 10.27 6.46
C ASN A 501 37.94 8.95 6.46
N LYS A 502 38.24 8.12 5.45
CA LYS A 502 37.96 6.68 5.42
C LYS A 502 38.64 6.03 6.63
N PHE A 503 37.87 5.40 7.50
CA PHE A 503 38.42 4.49 8.50
C PHE A 503 38.61 3.10 7.89
N ASN A 504 39.88 2.69 7.80
CA ASN A 504 40.29 1.30 7.67
C ASN A 504 40.39 0.69 9.07
N TYR A 505 39.95 -0.56 9.18
CA TYR A 505 40.06 -1.44 10.34
C TYR A 505 41.52 -1.70 10.77
N ASN A 506 41.77 -1.82 12.08
CA ASN A 506 42.44 -2.99 12.67
C ASN A 506 42.43 -2.99 14.21
N ASN A 507 42.18 -4.20 14.74
CA ASN A 507 42.25 -4.74 16.10
C ASN A 507 41.05 -4.56 17.02
#